data_AF-A0A1A3DG81-F1
#
_entry.id   AF-A0A1A3DG81-F1
#
_cell.length_a   1.000
_cell.length_b   1.000
_cell.length_c   1.000
_cell.angle_alpha   90.00
_cell.angle_beta   90.00
_cell.angle_gamma   90.00
#
_symmetry.space_group_name_H-M   'P 1'
#
loop_
_entity.id
_entity.type
_entity.pdbx_description
1 polymer ?
#
loop_
_entity_poly.entity_id
_entity_poly.type
_entity_poly.pdbx_seq_one_letter_code
_entity_poly.pdbx_strand_id
1 'polypeptide(L)' 'MFVCLCNGITSQAVADAVAAGATTCNQVAAACGAGDDCGRCRGTVRAIISSTGRASSG' A
#
# COMPACT_ATOMS: atom_id res chain seq x y z
N MET A 1 -7.05 9.10 -2.97
CA MET A 1 -6.26 9.59 -4.13
C MET A 1 -5.60 8.41 -4.84
N PHE A 2 -5.15 8.54 -6.09
CA PHE A 2 -4.31 7.51 -6.72
C PHE A 2 -2.92 7.50 -6.08
N VAL A 3 -2.46 6.30 -5.73
CA VAL A 3 -1.12 6.03 -5.20
C VAL A 3 -0.24 5.44 -6.30
N CYS A 4 -0.75 4.50 -7.09
CA CYS A 4 -0.03 3.92 -8.23
C CYS A 4 -0.68 4.36 -9.54
N LEU A 5 0.05 5.10 -10.38
CA LEU A 5 -0.44 5.54 -11.69
C LEU A 5 -0.32 4.47 -12.78
N CYS A 6 0.64 3.54 -12.67
CA CYS A 6 0.78 2.44 -13.62
C CYS A 6 -0.47 1.56 -13.67
N ASN A 7 -0.98 1.21 -12.49
CA ASN A 7 -2.09 0.28 -12.33
C ASN A 7 -3.39 0.95 -11.86
N GLY A 8 -3.43 2.28 -11.76
CA GLY A 8 -4.60 3.00 -11.29
C GLY A 8 -5.03 2.62 -9.87
N ILE A 9 -4.09 2.40 -8.95
CA ILE A 9 -4.41 1.94 -7.59
C ILE A 9 -4.58 3.12 -6.65
N THR A 10 -5.65 3.09 -5.87
CA THR A 10 -5.99 4.15 -4.92
C THR A 10 -5.36 3.92 -3.54
N SER A 11 -5.28 4.99 -2.75
CA SER A 11 -4.90 4.93 -1.33
C SER A 11 -5.82 4.01 -0.53
N GLN A 12 -7.11 3.94 -0.89
CA GLN A 12 -8.05 3.03 -0.23
C GLN A 12 -7.70 1.58 -0.52
N ALA A 13 -7.42 1.21 -1.78
CA ALA A 13 -7.04 -0.16 -2.14
C ALA A 13 -5.73 -0.60 -1.46
N VAL A 14 -4.77 0.33 -1.28
CA VAL A 14 -3.55 0.05 -0.49
C VAL A 14 -3.89 -0.15 0.98
N ALA A 15 -4.74 0.70 1.57
CA ALA A 15 -5.16 0.57 2.96
C ALA A 15 -5.93 -0.73 3.21
N ASP A 16 -6.79 -1.15 2.27
CA ASP A 16 -7.52 -2.42 2.33
C ASP A 16 -6.57 -3.63 2.33
N ALA A 17 -5.56 -3.62 1.45
CA ALA A 17 -4.52 -4.66 1.45
C ALA A 17 -3.77 -4.73 2.79
N VAL A 18 -3.46 -3.57 3.40
CA VAL A 18 -2.81 -3.51 4.72
C VAL A 18 -3.74 -4.02 5.82
N ALA A 19 -5.02 -3.63 5.80
CA ALA A 19 -6.04 -4.12 6.74
C ALA A 19 -6.27 -5.64 6.62
N ALA A 20 -6.12 -6.20 5.41
CA ALA A 20 -6.13 -7.63 5.15
C ALA A 20 -4.83 -8.35 5.55
N GLY A 21 -3.83 -7.64 6.09
CA GLY A 21 -2.60 -8.21 6.65
C GLY A 21 -1.33 -7.96 5.85
N ALA A 22 -1.37 -7.17 4.77
CA ALA A 22 -0.15 -6.83 4.03
C ALA A 22 0.78 -5.94 4.86
N THR A 23 1.99 -6.43 5.15
CA THR A 23 2.99 -5.73 5.97
C THR A 23 4.22 -5.29 5.16
N THR A 24 4.28 -5.62 3.87
CA THR A 24 5.39 -5.27 2.98
C THR A 24 4.88 -4.75 1.64
N CYS A 25 5.70 -3.95 0.93
CA CYS A 25 5.33 -3.47 -0.40
C CYS A 25 5.09 -4.62 -1.39
N ASN A 26 5.80 -5.74 -1.25
CA ASN A 26 5.57 -6.92 -2.10
C ASN A 26 4.23 -7.58 -1.83
N GLN A 27 3.80 -7.68 -0.57
CA GLN A 27 2.47 -8.19 -0.24
C GLN A 27 1.36 -7.25 -0.73
N VAL A 28 1.56 -5.93 -0.63
CA VAL A 28 0.63 -4.95 -1.22
C VAL A 28 0.57 -5.09 -2.75
N ALA A 29 1.71 -5.23 -3.42
CA ALA A 29 1.77 -5.45 -4.86
C ALA A 29 1.05 -6.74 -5.27
N ALA A 30 1.24 -7.84 -4.53
CA ALA A 30 0.53 -9.09 -4.78
C ALA A 30 -1.00 -8.97 -4.55
N ALA A 31 -1.43 -8.14 -3.59
CA ALA A 31 -2.85 -7.98 -3.26
C ALA A 31 -3.61 -7.06 -4.22
N CYS A 32 -3.00 -5.96 -4.66
CA CYS A 32 -3.69 -4.94 -5.46
C CYS A 32 -2.86 -4.31 -6.59
N GLY A 33 -1.64 -4.77 -6.84
CA GLY A 33 -0.78 -4.30 -7.92
C GLY A 33 -0.04 -2.98 -7.64
N ALA A 34 -0.19 -2.36 -6.48
CA ALA A 34 0.53 -1.12 -6.19
C ALA A 34 2.04 -1.36 -6.00
N GLY A 35 2.84 -0.82 -6.93
CA GLY A 35 4.30 -0.87 -6.87
C GLY A 35 4.93 -2.06 -7.61
N ASP A 36 4.16 -2.77 -8.42
CA ASP A 36 4.64 -3.90 -9.22
C ASP A 36 5.48 -3.46 -10.44
N ASP A 37 5.10 -2.36 -11.11
CA ASP A 37 5.78 -1.87 -12.32
C ASP A 37 6.97 -0.93 -12.05
N CYS A 38 6.77 0.39 -12.19
CA CYS A 38 7.86 1.37 -12.13
C CYS A 38 8.37 1.65 -10.71
N GLY A 39 7.69 1.14 -9.68
CA GLY A 39 8.07 1.28 -8.28
C GLY A 39 7.95 2.69 -7.67
N ARG A 40 7.62 3.74 -8.43
CA ARG A 40 7.57 5.13 -7.94
C ARG A 40 6.65 5.34 -6.73
N CYS A 41 5.57 4.57 -6.64
CA CYS A 41 4.61 4.64 -5.53
C CYS A 41 5.06 3.88 -4.27
N ARG A 42 6.14 3.10 -4.30
CA ARG A 42 6.57 2.25 -3.18
C ARG A 42 6.87 3.05 -1.90
N GLY A 43 7.36 4.28 -2.03
CA GLY A 43 7.57 5.18 -0.89
C GLY A 43 6.25 5.54 -0.18
N THR A 44 5.23 5.92 -0.94
CA THR A 44 3.88 6.19 -0.44
C THR A 44 3.22 4.95 0.16
N VAL A 45 3.34 3.80 -0.51
CA VAL A 45 2.85 2.51 0.01
C VAL A 45 3.45 2.20 1.38
N ARG A 46 4.78 2.38 1.54
CA ARG A 46 5.46 2.14 2.80
C ARG A 46 5.03 3.10 3.91
N ALA A 47 4.72 4.35 3.58
CA ALA A 47 4.14 5.30 4.53
C ALA A 47 2.76 4.84 5.03
N ILE A 48 1.91 4.32 4.15
CA ILE A 48 0.58 3.78 4.51
C ILE A 48 0.72 2.54 5.42
N ILE A 49 1.61 1.60 5.08
CA ILE A 49 1.92 0.44 5.91
C ILE A 49 2.37 0.89 7.32
N SER A 50 3.32 1.84 7.39
CA SER A 50 3.85 2.34 8.66
C SER A 50 2.81 3.11 9.48
N SER A 51 1.86 3.79 8.83
CA SER A 51 0.78 4.50 9.50
C SER A 51 -0.15 3.55 10.25
N THR A 52 -0.45 2.38 9.69
CA THR A 52 -1.29 1.37 10.34
C THR A 52 -0.63 0.77 11.58
N GLY A 53 0.69 0.56 11.57
CA GLY A 53 1.42 0.06 12.73
C GLY A 53 1.42 1.00 13.96
N ARG A 54 1.01 2.27 13.81
CA ARG A 54 0.93 3.25 14.90
C ARG A 54 -0.49 3.49 15.41
N ALA A 55 -1.51 2.84 14.83
CA ALA A 55 -2.92 3.01 15.22
C ALA A 55 -3.41 2.00 16.28
N SER A 56 -2.55 1.07 16.74
CA SER A 56 -2.91 0.01 17.70
C SER A 56 -2.33 0.20 19.11
N SER A 57 -1.90 1.42 19.46
CA SER A 57 -1.59 1.78 20.84
C SER A 57 -2.79 2.46 21.46
N GLY A 58 -3.83 1.67 21.77
CA GLY A 58 -5.02 2.06 22.51
C GLY A 58 -5.44 0.92 23.40
#